data_AF-A0A2K3CTB0-F1
#
_entry.id   AF-A0A2K3CTB0-F1
#
_cell.length_a   1.000
_cell.length_b   1.000
_cell.length_c   1.000
_cell.angle_alpha   90.00
_cell.angle_beta   90.00
_cell.angle_gamma   90.00
#
_symmetry.space_group_name_H-M   'P 1'
#
loop_
_entity.id
_entity.type
_entity.pdbx_description
1 polymer ?
#
loop_
_entity_poly.entity_id
_entity_poly.type
_entity_poly.pdbx_seq_one_letter_code
_entity_poly.pdbx_strand_id
1 'polypeptide(L)'
;MPMTLGPSGRVTTTGAGCGLAAATGAADDEEARYQAAADQRFRQAQIRDDPASASNSLRVKGDKLYAQLKELTTPGVLNTLVPRMVNCYSQALAAAATPLERCAAARSLAEVALRRLELPLDVDGPEALELQAEALRHYVIALLAGRDCQTISCMDALYSAATGLVDRAKDWEACELVRRRPRLAEGWPELGEVLRRLHAVLPLDLGSTASCAHVATLTAWLALTRATHLYAEAASIQDEGVSEQQWRWGLSLVGDIRPLLESALTNARLLNADSLVEEAEDKLLSLNICEHICLSTQARHTADAMLQDALSNSEELDMECVRLVADKYLEAIGLASDFDQEATARAYAALGRLYCSVLRMTDRGTHYYSLALHLAHSMAPKVVSHTAWYAEAAAALQKAQDGVRLEEERQAAQERAPFVAELSAELEALQAAADRGTRALLLHVYASHPVTGSEPIVLTEDELRGDRLKDALRKAIVLYHPDRHASKPKRWQVLVQEITKYLSGRYQSFK
;
A
#
# COMPACT_ATOMS: atom_id res chain seq x y z
N MET A 1 39.57 -27.28 27.01
CA MET A 1 40.89 -26.66 27.18
C MET A 1 41.06 -25.57 26.14
N PRO A 2 41.76 -24.47 26.48
CA PRO A 2 41.65 -23.17 25.82
C PRO A 2 42.72 -22.93 24.73
N MET A 3 42.51 -21.81 24.03
CA MET A 3 43.31 -21.14 23.00
C MET A 3 44.84 -21.26 23.10
N THR A 4 45.49 -21.26 21.93
CA THR A 4 46.76 -20.53 21.73
C THR A 4 46.75 -19.81 20.37
N LEU A 5 46.88 -18.48 20.45
CA LEU A 5 47.18 -17.58 19.35
C LEU A 5 48.67 -17.23 19.40
N GLY A 6 49.29 -17.09 18.23
CA GLY A 6 50.56 -16.38 18.03
C GLY A 6 51.27 -16.82 16.73
N PRO A 7 52.23 -16.03 16.23
CA PRO A 7 52.07 -14.67 15.73
C PRO A 7 52.66 -14.49 14.30
N SER A 8 52.23 -13.41 13.63
CA SER A 8 52.99 -12.61 12.65
C SER A 8 54.19 -13.26 11.95
N GLY A 9 54.02 -13.57 10.66
CA GLY A 9 55.12 -13.79 9.72
C GLY A 9 54.84 -13.06 8.40
N ARG A 10 55.40 -11.86 8.23
CA ARG A 10 55.58 -11.24 6.91
C ARG A 10 56.41 -12.20 6.06
N VAL A 11 55.86 -12.64 4.93
CA VAL A 11 56.67 -13.18 3.82
C VAL A 11 56.66 -12.16 2.70
N THR A 12 57.86 -11.67 2.46
CA THR A 12 58.31 -10.81 1.37
C THR A 12 57.97 -11.37 0.01
N THR A 13 57.52 -10.46 -0.87
CA THR A 13 57.35 -10.65 -2.30
C THR A 13 58.67 -11.00 -2.98
N THR A 14 58.78 -12.21 -3.53
CA THR A 14 59.66 -12.51 -4.66
C THR A 14 58.99 -13.52 -5.59
N GLY A 15 58.48 -12.98 -6.71
CA GLY A 15 58.41 -13.64 -8.03
C GLY A 15 57.49 -14.85 -8.22
N ALA A 16 56.35 -14.64 -8.88
CA ALA A 16 55.85 -15.51 -9.96
C ALA A 16 54.63 -14.87 -10.63
N GLY A 17 54.85 -14.02 -11.64
CA GLY A 17 53.81 -13.48 -12.51
C GLY A 17 53.22 -14.49 -13.50
N CYS A 18 53.03 -15.75 -13.11
CA CYS A 18 52.50 -16.81 -14.00
C CYS A 18 51.10 -17.34 -13.62
N GLY A 19 50.49 -16.85 -12.53
CA GLY A 19 49.20 -17.37 -12.06
C GLY A 19 47.96 -16.73 -12.69
N LEU A 20 47.99 -15.41 -12.94
CA LEU A 20 46.81 -14.71 -13.50
C LEU A 20 46.61 -15.03 -14.99
N ALA A 21 47.68 -15.08 -15.78
CA ALA A 21 47.61 -15.36 -17.21
C ALA A 21 47.14 -16.79 -17.53
N ALA A 22 47.41 -17.75 -16.63
CA ALA A 22 46.98 -19.14 -16.81
C ALA A 22 45.50 -19.35 -16.47
N ALA A 23 44.95 -18.60 -15.50
CA ALA A 23 43.53 -18.65 -15.17
C ALA A 23 42.66 -17.90 -16.20
N THR A 24 43.14 -16.75 -16.70
CA THR A 24 42.48 -16.06 -17.82
C THR A 24 42.61 -16.87 -19.11
N GLY A 25 43.78 -17.41 -19.42
CA GLY A 25 43.99 -18.25 -20.61
C GLY A 25 43.16 -19.54 -20.62
N ALA A 26 42.90 -20.14 -19.45
CA ALA A 26 42.01 -21.31 -19.35
C ALA A 26 40.53 -20.96 -19.56
N ALA A 27 40.08 -19.79 -19.07
CA ALA A 27 38.72 -19.30 -19.31
C ALA A 27 38.52 -18.86 -20.77
N ASP A 28 39.51 -18.18 -21.36
CA ASP A 28 39.51 -17.76 -22.76
C ASP A 28 39.51 -19.00 -23.70
N ASP A 29 40.24 -20.06 -23.34
CA ASP A 29 40.24 -21.34 -24.06
C ASP A 29 38.89 -22.08 -23.93
N GLU A 30 38.21 -21.98 -22.80
CA GLU A 30 36.90 -22.59 -22.56
C GLU A 30 35.78 -21.85 -23.30
N GLU A 31 35.81 -20.52 -23.31
CA GLU A 31 34.91 -19.67 -24.08
C GLU A 31 35.09 -19.89 -25.59
N ALA A 32 36.33 -19.95 -26.08
CA ALA A 32 36.63 -20.24 -27.48
C ALA A 32 36.13 -21.64 -27.91
N ARG A 33 36.24 -22.64 -27.02
CA ARG A 33 35.68 -23.99 -27.27
C ARG A 33 34.15 -23.98 -27.28
N TYR A 34 33.53 -23.23 -26.39
CA TYR A 34 32.07 -23.08 -26.34
C TYR A 34 31.54 -22.41 -27.61
N GLN A 35 32.21 -21.34 -28.08
CA GLN A 35 31.91 -20.67 -29.34
C GLN A 35 32.04 -21.59 -30.55
N ALA A 36 33.14 -22.31 -30.66
CA ALA A 36 33.36 -23.26 -31.74
C ALA A 36 32.29 -24.38 -31.77
N ALA A 37 31.87 -24.85 -30.59
CA ALA A 37 30.81 -25.85 -30.47
C ALA A 37 29.43 -25.30 -30.91
N ALA A 38 29.10 -24.05 -30.55
CA ALA A 38 27.87 -23.40 -30.99
C ALA A 38 27.84 -23.20 -32.52
N ASP A 39 28.94 -22.74 -33.11
CA ASP A 39 29.07 -22.56 -34.57
C ASP A 39 28.99 -23.89 -35.33
N GLN A 40 29.48 -24.98 -34.74
CA GLN A 40 29.35 -26.31 -35.31
C GLN A 40 27.89 -26.79 -35.29
N ARG A 41 27.17 -26.58 -34.18
CA ARG A 41 25.74 -26.91 -34.07
C ARG A 41 24.89 -26.11 -35.05
N PHE A 42 25.16 -24.81 -35.19
CA PHE A 42 24.50 -23.96 -36.17
C PHE A 42 24.71 -24.48 -37.61
N ARG A 43 25.96 -24.82 -37.97
CA ARG A 43 26.26 -25.41 -39.29
C ARG A 43 25.51 -26.73 -39.52
N GLN A 44 25.43 -27.59 -38.51
CA GLN A 44 24.66 -28.83 -38.59
C GLN A 44 23.15 -28.59 -38.74
N ALA A 45 22.63 -27.57 -38.07
CA ALA A 45 21.23 -27.17 -38.19
C ALA A 45 20.93 -26.62 -39.59
N GLN A 46 21.82 -25.81 -40.18
CA GLN A 46 21.68 -25.29 -41.54
C GLN A 46 21.67 -26.39 -42.61
N ILE A 47 22.47 -27.44 -42.43
CA ILE A 47 22.46 -28.59 -43.36
C ILE A 47 21.10 -29.32 -43.34
N ARG A 48 20.41 -29.29 -42.20
CA ARG A 48 19.10 -29.91 -42.01
C ARG A 48 17.94 -28.98 -42.36
N ASP A 49 18.21 -27.72 -42.64
CA ASP A 49 17.23 -26.72 -43.02
C ASP A 49 16.90 -26.88 -44.50
N ASP A 50 15.62 -27.00 -44.84
CA ASP A 50 15.17 -27.04 -46.21
C ASP A 50 14.69 -25.64 -46.62
N PRO A 51 15.39 -24.93 -47.54
CA PRO A 51 14.96 -23.61 -48.01
C PRO A 51 13.57 -23.62 -48.66
N ALA A 52 13.12 -24.78 -49.18
CA ALA A 52 11.81 -24.96 -49.78
C ALA A 52 10.75 -25.40 -48.77
N SER A 53 11.08 -25.50 -47.49
CA SER A 53 10.10 -25.87 -46.46
C SER A 53 8.93 -24.90 -46.43
N ALA A 54 7.78 -25.39 -45.94
CA ALA A 54 6.59 -24.57 -45.79
C ALA A 54 6.86 -23.35 -44.90
N SER A 55 7.62 -23.53 -43.81
CA SER A 55 8.01 -22.46 -42.89
C SER A 55 8.86 -21.39 -43.60
N ASN A 56 9.94 -21.80 -44.28
CA ASN A 56 10.86 -20.88 -44.95
C ASN A 56 10.16 -20.15 -46.12
N SER A 57 9.33 -20.85 -46.88
CA SER A 57 8.53 -20.25 -47.96
C SER A 57 7.55 -19.18 -47.46
N LEU A 58 6.92 -19.41 -46.31
CA LEU A 58 6.01 -18.45 -45.67
C LEU A 58 6.76 -17.26 -45.09
N ARG A 59 7.95 -17.47 -44.49
CA ARG A 59 8.83 -16.38 -44.03
C ARG A 59 9.29 -15.50 -45.17
N VAL A 60 9.76 -16.06 -46.29
CA VAL A 60 10.16 -15.28 -47.47
C VAL A 60 9.00 -14.43 -48.00
N LYS A 61 7.76 -14.92 -47.94
CA LYS A 61 6.56 -14.12 -48.27
C LYS A 61 6.35 -12.99 -47.27
N GLY A 62 6.49 -13.28 -45.98
CA GLY A 62 6.44 -12.28 -44.90
C GLY A 62 7.50 -11.19 -45.07
N ASP A 63 8.74 -11.58 -45.37
CA ASP A 63 9.89 -10.65 -45.50
C ASP A 63 9.70 -9.67 -46.67
N LYS A 64 9.05 -10.12 -47.76
CA LYS A 64 8.65 -9.23 -48.85
C LYS A 64 7.63 -8.19 -48.40
N LEU A 65 6.67 -8.57 -47.56
CA LEU A 65 5.71 -7.63 -46.98
C LEU A 65 6.40 -6.70 -45.97
N TYR A 66 7.31 -7.23 -45.14
CA TYR A 66 8.10 -6.44 -44.19
C TYR A 66 8.98 -5.39 -44.90
N ALA A 67 9.56 -5.73 -46.06
CA ALA A 67 10.30 -4.78 -46.88
C ALA A 67 9.39 -3.64 -47.38
N GLN A 68 8.17 -3.97 -47.84
CA GLN A 68 7.18 -2.96 -48.26
C GLN A 68 6.74 -2.04 -47.10
N LEU A 69 6.69 -2.57 -45.87
CA LEU A 69 6.40 -1.78 -44.67
C LEU A 69 7.44 -0.68 -44.40
N LYS A 70 8.70 -0.87 -44.84
CA LYS A 70 9.73 0.16 -44.69
C LYS A 70 9.52 1.36 -45.61
N GLU A 71 8.82 1.17 -46.73
CA GLU A 71 8.63 2.19 -47.77
C GLU A 71 7.26 2.87 -47.69
N LEU A 72 6.25 2.21 -47.09
CA LEU A 72 4.85 2.66 -47.07
C LEU A 72 4.41 3.00 -45.65
N THR A 73 4.06 4.27 -45.40
CA THR A 73 3.72 4.79 -44.06
C THR A 73 2.28 5.28 -43.91
N THR A 74 1.45 5.17 -44.94
CA THR A 74 0.06 5.63 -44.90
C THR A 74 -0.84 4.67 -44.09
N PRO A 75 -1.64 5.17 -43.11
CA PRO A 75 -2.43 4.32 -42.20
C PRO A 75 -3.34 3.28 -42.87
N GLY A 76 -4.02 3.65 -43.97
CA GLY A 76 -4.90 2.74 -44.70
C GLY A 76 -4.18 1.54 -45.33
N VAL A 77 -2.93 1.72 -45.75
CA VAL A 77 -2.09 0.62 -46.28
C VAL A 77 -1.57 -0.25 -45.14
N LEU A 78 -1.15 0.37 -44.03
CA LEU A 78 -0.67 -0.32 -42.84
C LEU A 78 -1.72 -1.28 -42.26
N ASN A 79 -2.99 -0.85 -42.20
CA ASN A 79 -4.11 -1.67 -41.72
C ASN A 79 -4.36 -2.95 -42.52
N THR A 80 -3.88 -3.03 -43.78
CA THR A 80 -4.02 -4.22 -44.62
C THR A 80 -2.74 -5.04 -44.71
N LEU A 81 -1.59 -4.38 -44.65
CA LEU A 81 -0.28 -5.00 -44.85
C LEU A 81 0.21 -5.71 -43.58
N VAL A 82 0.01 -5.10 -42.40
CA VAL A 82 0.43 -5.66 -41.12
C VAL A 82 -0.26 -7.00 -40.80
N PRO A 83 -1.60 -7.14 -40.89
CA PRO A 83 -2.25 -8.42 -40.60
C PRO A 83 -1.82 -9.55 -41.54
N ARG A 84 -1.59 -9.24 -42.83
CA ARG A 84 -1.12 -10.21 -43.82
C ARG A 84 0.29 -10.71 -43.48
N MET A 85 1.17 -9.80 -43.07
CA MET A 85 2.52 -10.12 -42.66
C MET A 85 2.54 -10.95 -41.37
N VAL A 86 1.78 -10.56 -40.35
CA VAL A 86 1.61 -11.34 -39.10
C VAL A 86 1.13 -12.75 -39.44
N ASN A 87 0.08 -12.88 -40.26
CA ASN A 87 -0.43 -14.19 -40.67
C ASN A 87 0.62 -15.05 -41.39
N CYS A 88 1.45 -14.48 -42.28
CA CYS A 88 2.54 -15.22 -42.92
C CYS A 88 3.53 -15.78 -41.90
N TYR A 89 3.97 -14.96 -40.94
CA TYR A 89 4.93 -15.42 -39.94
C TYR A 89 4.31 -16.37 -38.89
N SER A 90 3.05 -16.18 -38.51
CA SER A 90 2.33 -17.11 -37.61
C SER A 90 2.17 -18.48 -38.25
N GLN A 91 1.79 -18.53 -39.54
CA GLN A 91 1.72 -19.79 -40.28
C GLN A 91 3.10 -20.42 -40.46
N ALA A 92 4.15 -19.61 -40.64
CA ALA A 92 5.51 -20.12 -40.71
C ALA A 92 5.96 -20.76 -39.39
N LEU A 93 5.62 -20.14 -38.25
CA LEU A 93 5.92 -20.69 -36.93
C LEU A 93 5.18 -22.01 -36.69
N ALA A 94 3.91 -22.10 -37.10
CA ALA A 94 3.14 -23.33 -37.00
C ALA A 94 3.66 -24.46 -37.91
N ALA A 95 4.20 -24.10 -39.09
CA ALA A 95 4.74 -25.04 -40.05
C ALA A 95 6.23 -25.40 -39.81
N ALA A 96 6.86 -24.85 -38.76
CA ALA A 96 8.27 -25.09 -38.47
C ALA A 96 8.52 -26.53 -38.01
N ALA A 97 9.27 -27.27 -38.81
CA ALA A 97 9.67 -28.65 -38.56
C ALA A 97 10.98 -28.75 -37.79
N THR A 98 11.85 -27.75 -37.91
CA THR A 98 13.15 -27.72 -37.22
C THR A 98 13.22 -26.63 -36.14
N PRO A 99 14.10 -26.78 -35.13
CA PRO A 99 14.37 -25.72 -34.16
C PRO A 99 14.88 -24.43 -34.82
N LEU A 100 15.64 -24.54 -35.92
CA LEU A 100 16.18 -23.40 -36.65
C LEU A 100 15.06 -22.60 -37.34
N GLU A 101 14.13 -23.28 -38.01
CA GLU A 101 12.94 -22.66 -38.59
C GLU A 101 12.07 -22.00 -37.53
N ARG A 102 11.84 -22.69 -36.40
CA ARG A 102 11.04 -22.18 -35.29
C ARG A 102 11.65 -20.93 -34.67
N CYS A 103 12.97 -20.95 -34.44
CA CYS A 103 13.72 -19.82 -33.92
C CYS A 103 13.55 -18.58 -34.82
N ALA A 104 13.73 -18.77 -36.12
CA ALA A 104 13.76 -17.68 -37.07
C ALA A 104 12.35 -17.16 -37.42
N ALA A 105 11.32 -18.02 -37.45
CA ALA A 105 9.92 -17.60 -37.58
C ALA A 105 9.46 -16.79 -36.35
N ALA A 106 9.81 -17.26 -35.14
CA ALA A 106 9.49 -16.56 -33.90
C ALA A 106 10.19 -15.20 -33.83
N ARG A 107 11.48 -15.11 -34.16
CA ARG A 107 12.20 -13.83 -34.27
C ARG A 107 11.49 -12.85 -35.21
N SER A 108 11.02 -13.32 -36.37
CA SER A 108 10.33 -12.48 -37.35
C SER A 108 9.02 -11.91 -36.81
N LEU A 109 8.25 -12.71 -36.04
CA LEU A 109 7.05 -12.23 -35.35
C LEU A 109 7.38 -11.17 -34.29
N ALA A 110 8.47 -11.36 -33.55
CA ALA A 110 8.90 -10.41 -32.52
C ALA A 110 9.26 -9.04 -33.14
N GLU A 111 10.03 -9.05 -34.22
CA GLU A 111 10.44 -7.84 -34.95
C GLU A 111 9.24 -7.11 -35.58
N VAL A 112 8.21 -7.85 -36.03
CA VAL A 112 6.96 -7.26 -36.51
C VAL A 112 6.18 -6.57 -35.41
N ALA A 113 6.01 -7.23 -34.26
CA ALA A 113 5.29 -6.67 -33.12
C ALA A 113 5.96 -5.38 -32.61
N LEU A 114 7.30 -5.38 -32.55
CA LEU A 114 8.07 -4.16 -32.27
C LEU A 114 7.85 -3.07 -33.31
N ARG A 115 7.91 -3.42 -34.60
CA ARG A 115 7.76 -2.43 -35.66
C ARG A 115 6.39 -1.76 -35.62
N ARG A 116 5.34 -2.47 -35.20
CA ARG A 116 3.99 -1.92 -35.04
C ARG A 116 3.92 -0.78 -34.02
N LEU A 117 4.74 -0.82 -32.95
CA LEU A 117 4.84 0.25 -31.96
C LEU A 117 5.39 1.55 -32.54
N GLU A 118 6.20 1.46 -33.60
CA GLU A 118 6.86 2.60 -34.23
C GLU A 118 6.04 3.18 -35.41
N LEU A 119 4.93 2.55 -35.78
CA LEU A 119 4.08 3.01 -36.87
C LEU A 119 3.17 4.16 -36.39
N PRO A 120 2.78 5.09 -37.29
CA PRO A 120 1.80 6.14 -37.01
C PRO A 120 0.37 5.58 -37.04
N LEU A 121 0.17 4.48 -36.34
CA LEU A 121 -1.14 3.96 -35.97
C LEU A 121 -1.41 4.55 -34.58
N ASP A 122 -2.60 5.08 -34.32
CA ASP A 122 -2.97 5.59 -32.99
C ASP A 122 -3.04 4.41 -32.01
N VAL A 123 -1.89 3.96 -31.52
CA VAL A 123 -1.74 2.85 -30.58
C VAL A 123 -1.85 3.42 -29.17
N ASP A 124 -2.95 3.14 -28.49
CA ASP A 124 -3.15 3.53 -27.11
C ASP A 124 -2.26 2.71 -26.14
N GLY A 125 -2.11 3.18 -24.90
CA GLY A 125 -1.25 2.55 -23.90
C GLY A 125 -1.44 1.03 -23.70
N PRO A 126 -2.68 0.50 -23.63
CA PRO A 126 -2.94 -0.93 -23.54
C PRO A 126 -2.46 -1.70 -24.78
N GLU A 127 -2.77 -1.22 -25.99
CA GLU A 127 -2.38 -1.88 -27.25
C GLU A 127 -0.85 -1.88 -27.40
N ALA A 128 -0.16 -0.82 -26.97
CA ALA A 128 1.29 -0.77 -26.94
C ALA A 128 1.89 -1.86 -26.02
N LEU A 129 1.28 -2.08 -24.85
CA LEU A 129 1.71 -3.08 -23.89
C LEU A 129 1.46 -4.51 -24.41
N GLU A 130 0.35 -4.75 -25.10
CA GLU A 130 0.07 -6.02 -25.76
C GLU A 130 1.10 -6.35 -26.84
N LEU A 131 1.50 -5.36 -27.65
CA LEU A 131 2.51 -5.52 -28.69
C LEU A 131 3.90 -5.80 -28.11
N GLN A 132 4.28 -5.12 -27.02
CA GLN A 132 5.53 -5.39 -26.33
C GLN A 132 5.56 -6.82 -25.75
N ALA A 133 4.45 -7.25 -25.16
CA ALA A 133 4.30 -8.60 -24.61
C ALA A 133 4.29 -9.69 -25.69
N GLU A 134 3.62 -9.43 -26.82
CA GLU A 134 3.66 -10.29 -28.01
C GLU A 134 5.09 -10.41 -28.56
N ALA A 135 5.81 -9.30 -28.66
CA ALA A 135 7.20 -9.32 -29.10
C ALA A 135 8.08 -10.16 -28.16
N LEU A 136 7.93 -9.96 -26.85
CA LEU A 136 8.69 -10.67 -25.83
C LEU A 136 8.43 -12.18 -25.85
N ARG A 137 7.15 -12.59 -26.00
CA ARG A 137 6.75 -14.00 -26.16
C ARG A 137 7.50 -14.65 -27.32
N HIS A 138 7.55 -13.95 -28.44
CA HIS A 138 8.19 -14.46 -29.64
C HIS A 138 9.73 -14.47 -29.54
N TYR A 139 10.35 -13.53 -28.83
CA TYR A 139 11.77 -13.62 -28.48
C TYR A 139 12.09 -14.80 -27.58
N VAL A 140 11.25 -15.11 -26.59
CA VAL A 140 11.41 -16.29 -25.72
C VAL A 140 11.35 -17.57 -26.54
N ILE A 141 10.33 -17.71 -27.42
CA ILE A 141 10.22 -18.88 -28.30
C ILE A 141 11.48 -18.98 -29.19
N ALA A 142 11.99 -17.85 -29.68
CA ALA A 142 13.20 -17.82 -30.48
C ALA A 142 14.44 -18.27 -29.69
N LEU A 143 14.60 -17.82 -28.44
CA LEU A 143 15.69 -18.21 -27.56
C LEU A 143 15.66 -19.70 -27.23
N LEU A 144 14.49 -20.25 -26.89
CA LEU A 144 14.33 -21.66 -26.56
C LEU A 144 14.62 -22.56 -27.77
N ALA A 145 14.10 -22.20 -28.94
CA ALA A 145 14.37 -22.95 -30.16
C ALA A 145 15.82 -22.79 -30.64
N GLY A 146 16.42 -21.62 -30.42
CA GLY A 146 17.78 -21.28 -30.84
C GLY A 146 18.89 -21.97 -30.03
N ARG A 147 18.62 -22.38 -28.79
CA ARG A 147 19.59 -22.94 -27.84
C ARG A 147 20.59 -23.94 -28.45
N ASP A 148 20.09 -24.89 -29.23
CA ASP A 148 20.89 -25.99 -29.77
C ASP A 148 21.15 -25.87 -31.28
N CYS A 149 20.71 -24.77 -31.90
CA CYS A 149 20.75 -24.61 -33.34
C CYS A 149 21.22 -23.24 -33.84
N GLN A 150 21.52 -22.29 -32.95
CA GLN A 150 22.00 -20.94 -33.28
C GLN A 150 23.42 -20.67 -32.74
N THR A 151 24.05 -19.63 -33.27
CA THR A 151 25.31 -19.10 -32.76
C THR A 151 25.09 -18.29 -31.48
N ILE A 152 26.14 -18.15 -30.66
CA ILE A 152 26.09 -17.37 -29.42
C ILE A 152 25.77 -15.90 -29.73
N SER A 153 26.39 -15.32 -30.75
CA SER A 153 26.10 -13.93 -31.18
C SER A 153 24.62 -13.71 -31.56
N CYS A 154 23.97 -14.70 -32.20
CA CYS A 154 22.55 -14.62 -32.51
C CYS A 154 21.69 -14.67 -31.23
N MET A 155 22.06 -15.56 -30.31
CA MET A 155 21.39 -15.70 -29.01
C MET A 155 21.54 -14.44 -28.16
N ASP A 156 22.73 -13.82 -28.13
CA ASP A 156 22.99 -12.56 -27.42
C ASP A 156 22.18 -11.41 -28.01
N ALA A 157 22.05 -11.34 -29.34
CA ALA A 157 21.23 -10.33 -30.00
C ALA A 157 19.74 -10.50 -29.67
N LEU A 158 19.24 -11.74 -29.65
CA LEU A 158 17.86 -12.04 -29.24
C LEU A 158 17.64 -11.68 -27.77
N TYR A 159 18.63 -11.99 -26.91
CA TYR A 159 18.58 -11.63 -25.51
C TYR A 159 18.57 -10.11 -25.31
N SER A 160 19.49 -9.39 -25.93
CA SER A 160 19.57 -7.92 -25.86
C SER A 160 18.28 -7.25 -26.36
N ALA A 161 17.65 -7.79 -27.41
CA ALA A 161 16.38 -7.29 -27.90
C ALA A 161 15.22 -7.55 -26.90
N ALA A 162 15.21 -8.73 -26.27
CA ALA A 162 14.25 -9.09 -25.23
C ALA A 162 14.42 -8.24 -23.96
N THR A 163 15.66 -7.99 -23.52
CA THR A 163 15.95 -7.12 -22.37
C THR A 163 15.61 -5.67 -22.66
N GLY A 164 15.93 -5.16 -23.86
CA GLY A 164 15.55 -3.80 -24.25
C GLY A 164 14.03 -3.58 -24.36
N LEU A 165 13.25 -4.64 -24.54
CA LEU A 165 11.79 -4.60 -24.41
C LEU A 165 11.35 -4.48 -22.95
N VAL A 166 11.98 -5.25 -22.07
CA VAL A 166 11.73 -5.19 -20.63
C VAL A 166 12.10 -3.80 -20.07
N ASP A 167 13.22 -3.21 -20.48
CA ASP A 167 13.63 -1.88 -20.03
C ASP A 167 12.66 -0.79 -20.51
N ARG A 168 12.12 -0.91 -21.74
CA ARG A 168 11.04 -0.02 -22.22
C ARG A 168 9.76 -0.14 -21.40
N ALA A 169 9.43 -1.34 -20.94
CA ALA A 169 8.28 -1.56 -20.05
C ALA A 169 8.51 -0.92 -18.67
N LYS A 170 9.74 -0.95 -18.13
CA LYS A 170 10.11 -0.23 -16.89
C LYS A 170 10.01 1.29 -17.06
N ASP A 171 10.48 1.82 -18.19
CA ASP A 171 10.39 3.26 -18.48
C ASP A 171 8.94 3.72 -18.68
N TRP A 172 8.07 2.85 -19.19
CA TRP A 172 6.63 3.09 -19.27
C TRP A 172 5.98 3.19 -17.89
N GLU A 173 6.44 2.40 -16.91
CA GLU A 173 6.03 2.50 -15.50
C GLU A 173 6.47 3.82 -14.86
N ALA A 174 7.64 4.34 -15.27
CA ALA A 174 8.12 5.66 -14.85
C ALA A 174 7.40 6.83 -15.57
N CYS A 175 6.88 6.61 -16.78
CA CYS A 175 6.13 7.59 -17.56
C CYS A 175 4.69 7.73 -17.03
N GLU A 176 4.42 8.84 -16.33
CA GLU A 176 3.16 9.52 -15.95
C GLU A 176 1.74 8.93 -16.17
N LEU A 177 1.48 7.96 -17.05
CA LEU A 177 0.16 7.38 -17.31
C LEU A 177 -0.39 6.60 -16.11
N VAL A 178 0.44 5.83 -15.40
CA VAL A 178 0.05 5.10 -14.17
C VAL A 178 -0.24 6.08 -13.03
N ARG A 179 0.47 7.22 -12.96
CA ARG A 179 0.28 8.24 -11.92
C ARG A 179 -0.94 9.15 -12.13
N ARG A 180 -1.52 9.22 -13.34
CA ARG A 180 -2.52 10.25 -13.68
C ARG A 180 -3.92 9.73 -14.03
N ARG A 181 -4.17 8.42 -14.13
CA ARG A 181 -5.52 7.90 -14.47
C ARG A 181 -5.92 6.62 -13.72
N PRO A 182 -6.77 6.72 -12.68
CA PRO A 182 -7.36 5.55 -12.00
C PRO A 182 -8.45 4.82 -12.83
N ARG A 183 -8.70 5.20 -14.09
CA ARG A 183 -9.81 4.69 -14.93
C ARG A 183 -9.42 3.70 -16.01
N LEU A 184 -8.22 3.11 -15.96
CA LEU A 184 -7.87 2.02 -16.88
C LEU A 184 -8.58 0.69 -16.57
N ALA A 185 -9.51 0.69 -15.59
CA ALA A 185 -10.34 -0.42 -15.13
C ALA A 185 -10.84 -1.37 -16.24
N GLU A 186 -11.14 -0.81 -17.42
CA GLU A 186 -11.78 -1.49 -18.55
C GLU A 186 -10.81 -2.28 -19.46
N GLY A 187 -9.49 -2.00 -19.45
CA GLY A 187 -8.49 -2.70 -20.29
C GLY A 187 -7.58 -3.70 -19.55
N TRP A 188 -7.67 -3.77 -18.21
CA TRP A 188 -6.83 -4.64 -17.37
C TRP A 188 -7.00 -6.16 -17.54
N PRO A 189 -8.19 -6.70 -17.87
CA PRO A 189 -8.35 -8.14 -18.10
C PRO A 189 -7.45 -8.67 -19.24
N GLU A 190 -7.19 -7.82 -20.23
CA GLU A 190 -6.41 -8.14 -21.43
C GLU A 190 -4.91 -8.24 -21.10
N LEU A 191 -4.37 -7.31 -20.29
CA LEU A 191 -2.99 -7.38 -19.81
C LEU A 191 -2.72 -8.63 -18.95
N GLY A 192 -3.63 -8.95 -18.03
CA GLY A 192 -3.53 -10.15 -17.19
C GLY A 192 -3.57 -11.46 -17.99
N GLU A 193 -4.38 -11.50 -19.06
CA GLU A 193 -4.47 -12.62 -20.02
C GLU A 193 -3.20 -12.75 -20.86
N VAL A 194 -2.66 -11.64 -21.35
CA VAL A 194 -1.42 -11.60 -22.13
C VAL A 194 -0.23 -12.10 -21.29
N LEU A 195 -0.13 -11.67 -20.04
CA LEU A 195 0.91 -12.11 -19.11
C LEU A 195 0.73 -13.58 -18.66
N ARG A 196 -0.52 -14.06 -18.50
CA ARG A 196 -0.83 -15.50 -18.28
C ARG A 196 -0.41 -16.35 -19.49
N ARG A 197 -0.66 -15.88 -20.71
CA ARG A 197 -0.24 -16.58 -21.96
C ARG A 197 1.27 -16.58 -22.16
N LEU A 198 1.96 -15.50 -21.78
CA LEU A 198 3.43 -15.45 -21.73
C LEU A 198 3.99 -16.51 -20.76
N HIS A 199 3.39 -16.65 -19.58
CA HIS A 199 3.80 -17.64 -18.59
C HIS A 199 3.59 -19.09 -19.06
N ALA A 200 2.44 -19.41 -19.65
CA ALA A 200 2.12 -20.76 -20.11
C ALA A 200 3.12 -21.31 -21.16
N VAL A 201 3.94 -20.44 -21.76
CA VAL A 201 4.91 -20.77 -22.81
C VAL A 201 6.35 -20.80 -22.27
N LEU A 202 6.60 -20.32 -21.05
CA LEU A 202 7.91 -20.36 -20.39
C LEU A 202 8.12 -21.73 -19.72
N PRO A 203 9.09 -22.55 -20.15
CA PRO A 203 9.35 -23.83 -19.49
C PRO A 203 9.93 -23.58 -18.09
N LEU A 204 9.22 -24.10 -17.08
CA LEU A 204 9.56 -24.00 -15.65
C LEU A 204 10.77 -24.88 -15.26
N ASP A 205 11.13 -25.86 -16.09
CA ASP A 205 12.26 -26.76 -15.86
C ASP A 205 13.40 -26.48 -16.85
N LEU A 206 14.33 -25.63 -16.43
CA LEU A 206 15.52 -25.29 -17.23
C LEU A 206 16.79 -25.54 -16.41
N GLY A 207 17.48 -26.65 -16.71
CA GLY A 207 18.73 -27.05 -16.06
C GLY A 207 19.93 -26.10 -16.24
N SER A 208 21.10 -26.44 -15.69
CA SER A 208 22.24 -25.55 -15.38
C SER A 208 23.11 -25.02 -16.55
N THR A 209 22.54 -24.44 -17.60
CA THR A 209 23.32 -23.82 -18.70
C THR A 209 23.07 -22.32 -18.85
N ALA A 210 24.03 -21.56 -19.40
CA ALA A 210 23.95 -20.10 -19.60
C ALA A 210 22.69 -19.60 -20.35
N SER A 211 22.08 -20.42 -21.21
CA SER A 211 20.79 -20.11 -21.85
C SER A 211 19.59 -20.17 -20.91
N CYS A 212 19.67 -20.99 -19.86
CA CYS A 212 18.68 -21.07 -18.80
C CYS A 212 18.77 -19.86 -17.87
N ALA A 213 19.96 -19.28 -17.77
CA ALA A 213 20.17 -18.00 -17.08
C ALA A 213 19.34 -16.89 -17.74
N HIS A 214 19.46 -16.75 -19.05
CA HIS A 214 18.77 -15.71 -19.81
C HIS A 214 17.24 -15.81 -19.76
N VAL A 215 16.69 -17.02 -19.91
CA VAL A 215 15.24 -17.22 -19.80
C VAL A 215 14.79 -17.00 -18.37
N ALA A 216 15.48 -17.56 -17.37
CA ALA A 216 15.17 -17.35 -15.96
C ALA A 216 15.19 -15.88 -15.54
N THR A 217 16.22 -15.13 -15.96
CA THR A 217 16.31 -13.69 -15.71
C THR A 217 15.13 -12.97 -16.34
N LEU A 218 14.77 -13.27 -17.58
CA LEU A 218 13.61 -12.66 -18.24
C LEU A 218 12.28 -13.01 -17.55
N THR A 219 12.09 -14.28 -17.14
CA THR A 219 10.93 -14.74 -16.37
C THR A 219 10.84 -14.03 -15.02
N ALA A 220 11.99 -13.87 -14.34
CA ALA A 220 12.10 -13.12 -13.11
C ALA A 220 11.66 -11.68 -13.32
N TRP A 221 12.26 -10.98 -14.26
CA TRP A 221 11.91 -9.58 -14.57
C TRP A 221 10.43 -9.39 -14.92
N LEU A 222 9.85 -10.25 -15.76
CA LEU A 222 8.42 -10.20 -16.08
C LEU A 222 7.53 -10.35 -14.84
N ALA A 223 7.89 -11.27 -13.94
CA ALA A 223 7.18 -11.46 -12.68
C ALA A 223 7.34 -10.24 -11.75
N LEU A 224 8.53 -9.63 -11.71
CA LEU A 224 8.85 -8.45 -10.90
C LEU A 224 8.06 -7.20 -11.37
N THR A 225 8.00 -6.95 -12.69
CA THR A 225 7.21 -5.85 -13.26
C THR A 225 5.73 -6.04 -12.96
N ARG A 226 5.22 -7.28 -13.07
CA ARG A 226 3.82 -7.59 -12.77
C ARG A 226 3.48 -7.46 -11.28
N ALA A 227 4.40 -7.82 -10.39
CA ALA A 227 4.25 -7.65 -8.95
C ALA A 227 4.26 -6.18 -8.51
N THR A 228 5.08 -5.35 -9.16
CA THR A 228 5.14 -3.90 -8.88
C THR A 228 3.84 -3.20 -9.28
N HIS A 229 3.28 -3.59 -10.43
CA HIS A 229 1.94 -3.17 -10.84
C HIS A 229 0.88 -3.55 -9.80
N LEU A 230 0.91 -4.80 -9.34
CA LEU A 230 0.00 -5.29 -8.31
C LEU A 230 0.10 -4.52 -7.01
N TYR A 231 1.31 -4.14 -6.59
CA TYR A 231 1.50 -3.33 -5.39
C TYR A 231 0.88 -1.94 -5.54
N ALA A 232 1.10 -1.28 -6.68
CA ALA A 232 0.44 -0.02 -6.97
C ALA A 232 -1.09 -0.15 -6.95
N GLU A 233 -1.59 -1.29 -7.42
CA GLU A 233 -3.02 -1.58 -7.44
C GLU A 233 -3.60 -1.91 -6.07
N ALA A 234 -2.91 -2.72 -5.25
CA ALA A 234 -3.28 -2.98 -3.87
C ALA A 234 -3.27 -1.70 -3.04
N ALA A 235 -2.31 -0.80 -3.29
CA ALA A 235 -2.31 0.54 -2.71
C ALA A 235 -3.52 1.37 -3.17
N SER A 236 -3.94 1.26 -4.44
CA SER A 236 -5.14 1.94 -4.94
C SER A 236 -6.45 1.37 -4.39
N ILE A 237 -6.50 0.05 -4.11
CA ILE A 237 -7.61 -0.63 -3.44
C ILE A 237 -7.85 -0.01 -2.06
N GLN A 238 -6.82 0.52 -1.41
CA GLN A 238 -7.00 1.18 -0.11
C GLN A 238 -7.71 2.54 -0.21
N ASP A 239 -7.78 3.19 -1.37
CA ASP A 239 -8.12 4.63 -1.45
C ASP A 239 -9.62 4.98 -1.53
N GLU A 240 -10.55 4.04 -1.29
CA GLU A 240 -11.98 4.21 -0.90
C GLU A 240 -12.86 3.14 -1.57
N GLY A 241 -13.68 2.43 -0.78
CA GLY A 241 -14.84 1.66 -1.29
C GLY A 241 -14.51 0.62 -2.36
N VAL A 242 -13.69 -0.37 -2.00
CA VAL A 242 -13.35 -1.51 -2.89
C VAL A 242 -14.60 -2.27 -3.28
N SER A 243 -14.78 -2.50 -4.58
CA SER A 243 -15.82 -3.41 -5.08
C SER A 243 -15.40 -4.87 -4.93
N GLU A 244 -16.38 -5.77 -4.85
CA GLU A 244 -16.15 -7.22 -4.83
C GLU A 244 -15.27 -7.71 -5.98
N GLN A 245 -15.42 -7.09 -7.15
CA GLN A 245 -14.65 -7.42 -8.35
C GLN A 245 -13.17 -7.09 -8.19
N GLN A 246 -12.83 -5.96 -7.57
CA GLN A 246 -11.45 -5.48 -7.46
C GLN A 246 -10.61 -6.37 -6.54
N TRP A 247 -11.08 -6.71 -5.33
CA TRP A 247 -10.30 -7.58 -4.45
C TRP A 247 -10.25 -9.03 -4.93
N ARG A 248 -11.30 -9.54 -5.59
CA ARG A 248 -11.28 -10.88 -6.21
C ARG A 248 -10.26 -10.99 -7.32
N TRP A 249 -10.22 -9.97 -8.17
CA TRP A 249 -9.25 -9.88 -9.23
C TRP A 249 -7.83 -9.79 -8.65
N GLY A 250 -7.62 -9.00 -7.60
CA GLY A 250 -6.35 -8.94 -6.87
C GLY A 250 -5.88 -10.30 -6.35
N LEU A 251 -6.75 -11.08 -5.70
CA LEU A 251 -6.44 -12.44 -5.23
C LEU A 251 -6.13 -13.41 -6.37
N SER A 252 -6.92 -13.37 -7.45
CA SER A 252 -6.65 -14.19 -8.64
C SER A 252 -5.26 -13.88 -9.20
N LEU A 253 -4.91 -12.60 -9.25
CA LEU A 253 -3.65 -12.15 -9.79
C LEU A 253 -2.47 -12.50 -8.88
N VAL A 254 -2.64 -12.43 -7.55
CA VAL A 254 -1.67 -12.96 -6.58
C VAL A 254 -1.41 -14.44 -6.81
N GLY A 255 -2.47 -15.23 -6.97
CA GLY A 255 -2.38 -16.66 -7.27
C GLY A 255 -1.62 -16.96 -8.58
N ASP A 256 -1.82 -16.12 -9.60
CA ASP A 256 -1.09 -16.24 -10.87
C ASP A 256 0.40 -15.87 -10.75
N ILE A 257 0.76 -14.92 -9.88
CA ILE A 257 2.10 -14.31 -9.83
C ILE A 257 3.03 -14.99 -8.84
N ARG A 258 2.52 -15.45 -7.70
CA ARG A 258 3.30 -16.15 -6.68
C ARG A 258 4.20 -17.26 -7.25
N PRO A 259 3.69 -18.23 -8.03
CA PRO A 259 4.54 -19.29 -8.60
C PRO A 259 5.61 -18.73 -9.55
N LEU A 260 5.37 -17.58 -10.19
CA LEU A 260 6.32 -16.93 -11.08
C LEU A 260 7.50 -16.37 -10.31
N LEU A 261 7.22 -15.64 -9.23
CA LEU A 261 8.27 -15.07 -8.38
C LEU A 261 9.04 -16.17 -7.64
N GLU A 262 8.37 -17.24 -7.22
CA GLU A 262 9.04 -18.39 -6.59
C GLU A 262 9.95 -19.11 -7.59
N SER A 263 9.49 -19.31 -8.84
CA SER A 263 10.32 -19.86 -9.92
C SER A 263 11.48 -18.93 -10.26
N ALA A 264 11.23 -17.62 -10.37
CA ALA A 264 12.22 -16.59 -10.60
C ALA A 264 13.32 -16.59 -9.55
N LEU A 265 12.94 -16.59 -8.26
CA LEU A 265 13.85 -16.66 -7.13
C LEU A 265 14.68 -17.94 -7.15
N THR A 266 14.02 -19.08 -7.41
CA THR A 266 14.68 -20.38 -7.50
C THR A 266 15.74 -20.36 -8.60
N ASN A 267 15.40 -19.84 -9.77
CA ASN A 267 16.35 -19.77 -10.88
C ASN A 267 17.45 -18.74 -10.62
N ALA A 268 17.16 -17.58 -10.05
CA ALA A 268 18.16 -16.57 -9.69
C ALA A 268 19.21 -17.16 -8.73
N ARG A 269 18.77 -17.97 -7.76
CA ARG A 269 19.66 -18.72 -6.85
C ARG A 269 20.51 -19.76 -7.57
N LEU A 270 19.93 -20.52 -8.50
CA LEU A 270 20.69 -21.50 -9.31
C LEU A 270 21.80 -20.85 -10.14
N LEU A 271 21.63 -19.58 -10.49
CA LEU A 271 22.55 -18.81 -11.32
C LEU A 271 23.58 -18.00 -10.51
N ASN A 272 23.45 -17.98 -9.18
CA ASN A 272 24.21 -17.09 -8.29
C ASN A 272 24.10 -15.61 -8.74
N ALA A 273 22.91 -15.20 -9.18
CA ALA A 273 22.64 -13.83 -9.60
C ALA A 273 22.10 -13.02 -8.41
N ASP A 274 22.98 -12.62 -7.50
CA ASP A 274 22.61 -12.01 -6.20
C ASP A 274 21.67 -10.81 -6.33
N SER A 275 21.88 -9.95 -7.34
CA SER A 275 21.00 -8.80 -7.58
C SER A 275 19.56 -9.19 -7.93
N LEU A 276 19.36 -10.29 -8.67
CA LEU A 276 18.04 -10.81 -9.02
C LEU A 276 17.37 -11.54 -7.85
N VAL A 277 18.18 -12.15 -6.97
CA VAL A 277 17.68 -12.77 -5.74
C VAL A 277 17.09 -11.70 -4.82
N GLU A 278 17.85 -10.63 -4.57
CA GLU A 278 17.40 -9.51 -3.73
C GLU A 278 16.11 -8.89 -4.28
N GLU A 279 16.06 -8.66 -5.60
CA GLU A 279 14.87 -8.08 -6.23
C GLU A 279 13.64 -9.01 -6.17
N ALA A 280 13.83 -10.32 -6.37
CA ALA A 280 12.75 -11.30 -6.25
C ALA A 280 12.22 -11.44 -4.81
N GLU A 281 13.09 -11.37 -3.82
CA GLU A 281 12.70 -11.39 -2.40
C GLU A 281 11.91 -10.13 -2.02
N ASP A 282 12.34 -8.94 -2.47
CA ASP A 282 11.63 -7.68 -2.26
C ASP A 282 10.22 -7.69 -2.89
N LYS A 283 10.10 -8.23 -4.12
CA LYS A 283 8.78 -8.34 -4.76
C LYS A 283 7.90 -9.43 -4.17
N LEU A 284 8.46 -10.52 -3.66
CA LEU A 284 7.68 -11.51 -2.90
C LEU A 284 7.13 -10.89 -1.62
N LEU A 285 7.90 -10.06 -0.94
CA LEU A 285 7.42 -9.30 0.21
C LEU A 285 6.27 -8.35 -0.20
N SER A 286 6.45 -7.60 -1.29
CA SER A 286 5.42 -6.73 -1.84
C SER A 286 4.13 -7.50 -2.21
N LEU A 287 4.29 -8.69 -2.82
CA LEU A 287 3.17 -9.57 -3.17
C LEU A 287 2.43 -10.08 -1.93
N ASN A 288 3.15 -10.45 -0.88
CA ASN A 288 2.56 -10.86 0.39
C ASN A 288 1.72 -9.72 0.97
N ILE A 289 2.24 -8.48 0.99
CA ILE A 289 1.48 -7.31 1.44
C ILE A 289 0.17 -7.18 0.62
N CYS A 290 0.22 -7.32 -0.70
CA CYS A 290 -0.96 -7.27 -1.56
C CYS A 290 -1.98 -8.37 -1.24
N GLU A 291 -1.52 -9.61 -1.08
CA GLU A 291 -2.37 -10.74 -0.73
C GLU A 291 -3.10 -10.49 0.58
N HIS A 292 -2.36 -10.06 1.61
CA HIS A 292 -2.90 -9.81 2.94
C HIS A 292 -3.90 -8.64 2.96
N ILE A 293 -3.67 -7.58 2.17
CA ILE A 293 -4.65 -6.50 1.96
C ILE A 293 -5.92 -7.05 1.31
N CYS A 294 -5.80 -7.87 0.26
CA CYS A 294 -6.95 -8.42 -0.46
C CYS A 294 -7.75 -9.41 0.40
N LEU A 295 -7.07 -10.31 1.12
CA LEU A 295 -7.69 -11.27 2.04
C LEU A 295 -8.41 -10.55 3.19
N SER A 296 -7.76 -9.56 3.80
CA SER A 296 -8.40 -8.73 4.84
C SER A 296 -9.63 -8.01 4.30
N THR A 297 -9.54 -7.45 3.09
CA THR A 297 -10.66 -6.80 2.40
C THR A 297 -11.81 -7.77 2.13
N GLN A 298 -11.53 -8.96 1.60
CA GLN A 298 -12.51 -10.03 1.41
C GLN A 298 -13.23 -10.38 2.72
N ALA A 299 -12.47 -10.58 3.80
CA ALA A 299 -13.03 -10.94 5.10
C ALA A 299 -13.96 -9.84 5.63
N ARG A 300 -13.59 -8.56 5.50
CA ARG A 300 -14.47 -7.42 5.86
C ARG A 300 -15.73 -7.38 5.01
N HIS A 301 -15.63 -7.49 3.68
CA HIS A 301 -16.82 -7.49 2.81
C HIS A 301 -17.76 -8.65 3.10
N THR A 302 -17.21 -9.83 3.40
CA THR A 302 -17.98 -10.99 3.81
C THR A 302 -18.71 -10.72 5.13
N ALA A 303 -18.02 -10.13 6.11
CA ALA A 303 -18.61 -9.73 7.39
C ALA A 303 -19.70 -8.65 7.23
N ASP A 304 -19.46 -7.64 6.39
CA ASP A 304 -20.43 -6.58 6.09
C ASP A 304 -21.71 -7.15 5.45
N ALA A 305 -21.57 -8.07 4.49
CA ALA A 305 -22.70 -8.76 3.86
C ALA A 305 -23.48 -9.63 4.86
N MET A 306 -22.78 -10.43 5.68
CA MET A 306 -23.40 -11.23 6.74
C MET A 306 -24.14 -10.35 7.75
N LEU A 307 -23.57 -9.19 8.10
CA LEU A 307 -24.19 -8.25 9.02
C LEU A 307 -25.44 -7.63 8.42
N GLN A 308 -25.39 -7.22 7.15
CA GLN A 308 -26.53 -6.67 6.44
C GLN A 308 -27.67 -7.70 6.36
N ASP A 309 -27.36 -8.95 6.08
CA ASP A 309 -28.35 -10.04 6.06
C ASP A 309 -28.95 -10.27 7.45
N ALA A 310 -28.12 -10.29 8.50
CA ALA A 310 -28.59 -10.45 9.89
C ALA A 310 -29.49 -9.30 10.36
N LEU A 311 -29.30 -8.09 9.82
CA LEU A 311 -30.10 -6.92 10.15
C LEU A 311 -31.38 -6.79 9.32
N SER A 312 -31.45 -7.43 8.16
CA SER A 312 -32.54 -7.25 7.18
C SER A 312 -33.55 -8.39 7.16
N ASN A 313 -33.15 -9.62 7.53
CA ASN A 313 -33.93 -10.83 7.27
C ASN A 313 -34.75 -11.36 8.46
N SER A 314 -34.63 -10.78 9.66
CA SER A 314 -35.38 -11.22 10.85
C SER A 314 -35.86 -10.05 11.71
N GLU A 315 -37.01 -10.22 12.36
CA GLU A 315 -37.54 -9.24 13.33
C GLU A 315 -36.69 -9.17 14.61
N GLU A 316 -36.07 -10.30 14.98
CA GLU A 316 -35.12 -10.39 16.09
C GLU A 316 -33.68 -10.46 15.55
N LEU A 317 -32.74 -9.81 16.24
CA LEU A 317 -31.33 -9.83 15.86
C LEU A 317 -30.74 -11.24 16.05
N ASP A 318 -30.29 -11.86 14.98
CA ASP A 318 -29.59 -13.14 15.03
C ASP A 318 -28.20 -12.98 15.68
N MET A 319 -28.15 -13.28 16.98
CA MET A 319 -26.92 -13.18 17.78
C MET A 319 -25.84 -14.17 17.37
N GLU A 320 -26.19 -15.32 16.79
CA GLU A 320 -25.21 -16.30 16.30
C GLU A 320 -24.51 -15.74 15.05
N CYS A 321 -25.28 -15.20 14.11
CA CYS A 321 -24.73 -14.52 12.95
C CYS A 321 -23.86 -13.32 13.34
N VAL A 322 -24.32 -12.48 14.27
CA VAL A 322 -23.53 -11.33 14.78
C VAL A 322 -22.20 -11.76 15.40
N ARG A 323 -22.15 -12.91 16.08
CA ARG A 323 -20.88 -13.45 16.61
C ARG A 323 -19.95 -13.87 15.47
N LEU A 324 -20.47 -14.53 14.44
CA LEU A 324 -19.69 -14.90 13.25
C LEU A 324 -19.16 -13.68 12.49
N VAL A 325 -19.96 -12.60 12.43
CA VAL A 325 -19.51 -11.30 11.89
C VAL A 325 -18.32 -10.75 12.68
N ALA A 326 -18.39 -10.77 14.02
CA ALA A 326 -17.28 -10.35 14.87
C ALA A 326 -16.01 -11.20 14.63
N ASP A 327 -16.16 -12.52 14.55
CA ASP A 327 -15.07 -13.44 14.26
C ASP A 327 -14.44 -13.16 12.89
N LYS A 328 -15.25 -12.85 11.87
CA LYS A 328 -14.77 -12.48 10.54
C LYS A 328 -14.03 -11.15 10.50
N TYR A 329 -14.44 -10.16 11.29
CA TYR A 329 -13.63 -8.93 11.44
C TYR A 329 -12.31 -9.19 12.16
N LEU A 330 -12.29 -10.06 13.17
CA LEU A 330 -11.05 -10.46 13.85
C LEU A 330 -10.11 -11.22 12.90
N GLU A 331 -10.65 -12.08 12.02
CA GLU A 331 -9.88 -12.71 10.94
C GLU A 331 -9.28 -11.65 10.00
N ALA A 332 -10.06 -10.64 9.60
CA ALA A 332 -9.55 -9.54 8.77
C ALA A 332 -8.41 -8.76 9.44
N ILE A 333 -8.47 -8.56 10.76
CA ILE A 333 -7.39 -7.94 11.55
C ILE A 333 -6.15 -8.82 11.52
N GLY A 334 -6.29 -10.12 11.82
CA GLY A 334 -5.17 -11.06 11.85
C GLY A 334 -4.51 -11.25 10.49
N LEU A 335 -5.27 -11.13 9.40
CA LEU A 335 -4.73 -11.18 8.05
C LEU A 335 -3.86 -9.97 7.70
N ALA A 336 -4.12 -8.79 8.28
CA ALA A 336 -3.43 -7.55 7.90
C ALA A 336 -2.38 -7.06 8.90
N SER A 337 -2.39 -7.52 10.16
CA SER A 337 -1.65 -6.89 11.27
C SER A 337 -0.15 -6.70 11.02
N ASP A 338 0.47 -7.65 10.33
CA ASP A 338 1.93 -7.68 10.11
C ASP A 338 2.32 -7.11 8.74
N PHE A 339 1.34 -6.79 7.90
CA PHE A 339 1.55 -6.45 6.49
C PHE A 339 1.07 -5.03 6.17
N ASP A 340 -0.05 -4.61 6.73
CA ASP A 340 -0.67 -3.33 6.38
C ASP A 340 -1.47 -2.72 7.55
N GLN A 341 -0.99 -1.57 8.02
CA GLN A 341 -1.59 -0.85 9.14
C GLN A 341 -2.98 -0.30 8.81
N GLU A 342 -3.23 0.07 7.55
CA GLU A 342 -4.48 0.72 7.17
C GLU A 342 -5.64 -0.26 7.07
N ALA A 343 -5.44 -1.42 6.44
CA ALA A 343 -6.40 -2.52 6.39
C ALA A 343 -6.70 -3.00 7.82
N THR A 344 -5.68 -3.10 8.67
CA THR A 344 -5.84 -3.40 10.09
C THR A 344 -6.72 -2.35 10.80
N ALA A 345 -6.44 -1.06 10.60
CA ALA A 345 -7.23 0.03 11.17
C ALA A 345 -8.69 0.03 10.70
N ARG A 346 -8.92 -0.24 9.41
CA ARG A 346 -10.26 -0.38 8.82
C ARG A 346 -11.05 -1.55 9.42
N ALA A 347 -10.38 -2.68 9.65
CA ALA A 347 -11.01 -3.84 10.28
C ALA A 347 -11.35 -3.57 11.75
N TYR A 348 -10.47 -2.89 12.49
CA TYR A 348 -10.78 -2.41 13.85
C TYR A 348 -11.95 -1.41 13.86
N ALA A 349 -12.02 -0.49 12.91
CA ALA A 349 -13.13 0.45 12.80
C ALA A 349 -14.46 -0.27 12.53
N ALA A 350 -14.48 -1.25 11.63
CA ALA A 350 -15.67 -2.06 11.36
C ALA A 350 -16.13 -2.87 12.59
N LEU A 351 -15.19 -3.45 13.34
CA LEU A 351 -15.48 -4.13 14.59
C LEU A 351 -15.98 -3.17 15.68
N GLY A 352 -15.41 -1.96 15.75
CA GLY A 352 -15.88 -0.88 16.62
C GLY A 352 -17.31 -0.49 16.32
N ARG A 353 -17.67 -0.38 15.03
CA ARG A 353 -19.04 -0.12 14.57
C ARG A 353 -20.00 -1.22 15.00
N LEU A 354 -19.61 -2.49 14.85
CA LEU A 354 -20.43 -3.61 15.31
C LEU A 354 -20.74 -3.50 16.81
N TYR A 355 -19.73 -3.27 17.64
CA TYR A 355 -19.94 -3.17 19.09
C TYR A 355 -20.71 -1.92 19.52
N CYS A 356 -20.41 -0.74 18.96
CA CYS A 356 -21.08 0.51 19.32
C CYS A 356 -22.51 0.60 18.78
N SER A 357 -22.71 0.31 17.49
CA SER A 357 -23.95 0.62 16.78
C SER A 357 -24.95 -0.53 16.83
N VAL A 358 -24.49 -1.78 16.72
CA VAL A 358 -25.37 -2.97 16.69
C VAL A 358 -25.56 -3.54 18.10
N LEU A 359 -24.47 -3.86 18.79
CA LEU A 359 -24.52 -4.49 20.12
C LEU A 359 -24.71 -3.52 21.28
N ARG A 360 -24.64 -2.20 21.04
CA ARG A 360 -24.75 -1.14 22.07
C ARG A 360 -23.75 -1.28 23.23
N MET A 361 -22.61 -1.91 22.98
CA MET A 361 -21.51 -2.08 23.93
C MET A 361 -20.47 -0.98 23.73
N THR A 362 -20.79 0.24 24.20
CA THR A 362 -19.98 1.44 23.95
C THR A 362 -18.52 1.27 24.38
N ASP A 363 -18.25 0.76 25.59
CA ASP A 363 -16.89 0.63 26.13
C ASP A 363 -16.01 -0.29 25.26
N ARG A 364 -16.60 -1.38 24.76
CA ARG A 364 -15.88 -2.33 23.91
C ARG A 364 -15.66 -1.78 22.51
N GLY A 365 -16.66 -1.09 21.94
CA GLY A 365 -16.54 -0.50 20.62
C GLY A 365 -15.56 0.69 20.58
N THR A 366 -15.56 1.54 21.61
CA THR A 366 -14.61 2.66 21.73
C THR A 366 -13.18 2.17 21.91
N HIS A 367 -12.96 1.03 22.58
CA HIS A 367 -11.64 0.40 22.63
C HIS A 367 -11.12 0.06 21.22
N TYR A 368 -11.93 -0.58 20.36
CA TYR A 368 -11.51 -0.88 18.98
C TYR A 368 -11.35 0.37 18.11
N TYR A 369 -12.20 1.39 18.28
CA TYR A 369 -11.99 2.67 17.61
C TYR A 369 -10.70 3.36 18.03
N SER A 370 -10.31 3.25 19.31
CA SER A 370 -9.03 3.77 19.80
C SER A 370 -7.86 3.08 19.11
N LEU A 371 -7.91 1.74 18.98
CA LEU A 371 -6.90 0.98 18.23
C LEU A 371 -6.82 1.42 16.76
N ALA A 372 -7.96 1.61 16.09
CA ALA A 372 -8.02 2.09 14.72
C ALA A 372 -7.36 3.48 14.56
N LEU A 373 -7.66 4.42 15.46
CA LEU A 373 -7.04 5.75 15.43
C LEU A 373 -5.57 5.73 15.81
N HIS A 374 -5.14 4.85 16.72
CA HIS A 374 -3.73 4.70 17.05
C HIS A 374 -2.91 4.27 15.83
N LEU A 375 -3.40 3.28 15.08
CA LEU A 375 -2.81 2.87 13.80
C LEU A 375 -2.88 4.00 12.77
N ALA A 376 -3.99 4.75 12.73
CA ALA A 376 -4.10 5.92 11.86
C ALA A 376 -2.98 6.95 12.07
N HIS A 377 -2.63 7.22 13.33
CA HIS A 377 -1.56 8.14 13.67
C HIS A 377 -0.16 7.57 13.41
N SER A 378 0.03 6.25 13.46
CA SER A 378 1.34 5.63 13.19
C SER A 378 1.71 5.61 11.70
N MET A 379 0.75 5.85 10.81
CA MET A 379 0.95 5.84 9.35
C MET A 379 1.59 7.12 8.76
N ALA A 380 2.00 8.09 9.58
CA ALA A 380 2.64 9.32 9.09
C ALA A 380 3.86 9.00 8.18
N PRO A 381 3.99 9.63 6.99
CA PRO A 381 3.31 10.85 6.54
C PRO A 381 1.96 10.63 5.83
N LYS A 382 1.47 9.39 5.67
CA LYS A 382 0.15 9.13 5.07
C LYS A 382 -0.94 9.70 5.98
N VAL A 383 -1.83 10.52 5.40
CA VAL A 383 -2.93 11.17 6.14
C VAL A 383 -4.24 10.52 5.75
N VAL A 384 -4.84 9.76 6.66
CA VAL A 384 -6.12 9.04 6.45
C VAL A 384 -7.33 9.74 7.07
N SER A 385 -7.15 10.96 7.61
CA SER A 385 -8.19 11.68 8.34
C SER A 385 -9.41 12.09 7.50
N HIS A 386 -9.29 12.04 6.18
CA HIS A 386 -10.37 12.32 5.23
C HIS A 386 -11.30 11.12 5.01
N THR A 387 -10.88 9.92 5.39
CA THR A 387 -11.64 8.68 5.14
C THR A 387 -12.85 8.54 6.07
N ALA A 388 -13.92 7.90 5.58
CA ALA A 388 -15.17 7.75 6.34
C ALA A 388 -15.01 6.95 7.64
N TRP A 389 -14.19 5.89 7.63
CA TRP A 389 -13.96 5.05 8.81
C TRP A 389 -13.22 5.83 9.91
N TYR A 390 -12.29 6.72 9.55
CA TYR A 390 -11.58 7.56 10.50
C TYR A 390 -12.53 8.56 11.16
N ALA A 391 -13.34 9.24 10.34
CA ALA A 391 -14.32 10.22 10.82
C ALA A 391 -15.33 9.59 11.79
N GLU A 392 -15.82 8.38 11.49
CA GLU A 392 -16.71 7.64 12.38
C GLU A 392 -16.04 7.28 13.71
N ALA A 393 -14.83 6.71 13.66
CA ALA A 393 -14.09 6.32 14.87
C ALA A 393 -13.80 7.52 15.78
N ALA A 394 -13.37 8.65 15.19
CA ALA A 394 -13.13 9.90 15.90
C ALA A 394 -14.40 10.46 16.54
N ALA A 395 -15.52 10.47 15.79
CA ALA A 395 -16.80 10.94 16.31
C ALA A 395 -17.33 10.07 17.46
N ALA A 396 -17.18 8.74 17.35
CA ALA A 396 -17.61 7.80 18.40
C ALA A 396 -16.81 7.99 19.70
N LEU A 397 -15.49 8.17 19.61
CA LEU A 397 -14.64 8.43 20.77
C LEU A 397 -14.93 9.79 21.40
N GLN A 398 -15.11 10.84 20.60
CA GLN A 398 -15.48 12.16 21.10
C GLN A 398 -16.81 12.10 21.86
N LYS A 399 -17.81 11.42 21.30
CA LYS A 399 -19.11 11.22 21.95
C LYS A 399 -18.99 10.47 23.28
N ALA A 400 -18.13 9.46 23.35
CA ALA A 400 -17.90 8.72 24.59
C ALA A 400 -17.25 9.59 25.67
N GLN A 401 -16.24 10.39 25.31
CA GLN A 401 -15.58 11.34 26.21
C GLN A 401 -16.56 12.41 26.72
N ASP A 402 -17.37 12.98 25.82
CA ASP A 402 -18.39 13.96 26.19
C ASP A 402 -19.47 13.35 27.11
N GLY A 403 -19.80 12.07 26.91
CA GLY A 403 -20.72 11.34 27.78
C GLY A 403 -20.20 11.17 29.21
N VAL A 404 -18.92 10.80 29.36
CA VAL A 404 -18.27 10.70 30.68
C VAL A 404 -18.25 12.07 31.36
N ARG A 405 -17.83 13.13 30.65
CA ARG A 405 -17.81 14.50 31.18
C ARG A 405 -19.20 14.93 31.67
N LEU A 406 -20.25 14.69 30.88
CA LEU A 406 -21.61 15.05 31.24
C LEU A 406 -22.09 14.29 32.49
N GLU A 407 -21.72 13.02 32.64
CA GLU A 407 -22.10 12.23 33.80
C GLU A 407 -21.35 12.69 35.07
N GLU A 408 -20.06 13.01 34.96
CA GLU A 408 -19.29 13.64 36.04
C GLU A 408 -19.91 14.98 36.46
N GLU A 409 -20.31 15.81 35.50
CA GLU A 409 -21.02 17.07 35.77
C GLU A 409 -22.36 16.85 36.48
N ARG A 410 -23.13 15.83 36.08
CA ARG A 410 -24.40 15.47 36.73
C ARG A 410 -24.19 14.98 38.16
N GLN A 411 -23.21 14.11 38.39
CA GLN A 411 -22.89 13.61 39.72
C GLN A 411 -22.41 14.76 40.62
N ALA A 412 -21.53 15.62 40.11
CA ALA A 412 -21.09 16.81 40.82
C ALA A 412 -22.28 17.75 41.15
N ALA A 413 -23.23 17.93 40.23
CA ALA A 413 -24.43 18.72 40.48
C ALA A 413 -25.33 18.09 41.56
N GLN A 414 -25.52 16.76 41.53
CA GLN A 414 -26.28 16.03 42.55
C GLN A 414 -25.63 16.11 43.93
N GLU A 415 -24.30 15.96 44.03
CA GLU A 415 -23.57 16.14 45.29
C GLU A 415 -23.72 17.56 45.85
N ARG A 416 -23.77 18.57 44.98
CA ARG A 416 -23.88 19.98 45.36
C ARG A 416 -25.31 20.37 45.75
N ALA A 417 -26.33 19.74 45.14
CA ALA A 417 -27.74 20.06 45.34
C ALA A 417 -28.19 20.21 46.81
N PRO A 418 -27.87 19.29 47.75
CA PRO A 418 -28.30 19.46 49.15
C PRO A 418 -27.68 20.69 49.82
N PHE A 419 -26.40 20.98 49.54
CA PHE A 419 -25.73 22.15 50.10
C PHE A 419 -26.22 23.45 49.47
N VAL A 420 -26.58 23.44 48.19
CA VAL A 420 -27.21 24.60 47.53
C VAL A 420 -28.58 24.89 48.15
N ALA A 421 -29.37 23.86 48.44
CA ALA A 421 -30.65 24.03 49.12
C ALA A 421 -30.48 24.57 50.55
N GLU A 422 -29.51 24.04 51.32
CA GLU A 422 -29.17 24.53 52.66
C GLU A 422 -28.71 26.00 52.64
N LEU A 423 -27.91 26.37 51.65
CA LEU A 423 -27.37 27.73 51.50
C LEU A 423 -28.32 28.70 50.80
N SER A 424 -29.55 28.30 50.45
CA SER A 424 -30.49 29.10 49.65
C SER A 424 -30.65 30.55 50.14
N ALA A 425 -30.87 30.75 51.45
CA ALA A 425 -30.99 32.09 52.03
C ALA A 425 -29.69 32.91 51.94
N GLU A 426 -28.53 32.28 52.10
CA GLU A 426 -27.22 32.94 51.94
C GLU A 426 -26.96 33.30 50.47
N LEU A 427 -27.33 32.42 49.54
CA LEU A 427 -27.21 32.63 48.09
C LEU A 427 -28.17 33.73 47.59
N GLU A 428 -29.38 33.82 48.13
CA GLU A 428 -30.31 34.92 47.86
C GLU A 428 -29.77 36.26 48.37
N ALA A 429 -29.17 36.29 49.56
CA ALA A 429 -28.54 37.48 50.09
C ALA A 429 -27.32 37.92 49.25
N LEU A 430 -26.52 36.95 48.80
CA LEU A 430 -25.41 37.15 47.87
C LEU A 430 -25.90 37.71 46.53
N GLN A 431 -26.98 37.15 45.97
CA GLN A 431 -27.58 37.63 44.73
C GLN A 431 -28.13 39.05 44.89
N ALA A 432 -28.86 39.34 45.96
CA ALA A 432 -29.36 40.69 46.25
C ALA A 432 -28.23 41.71 46.45
N ALA A 433 -27.10 41.29 47.04
CA ALA A 433 -25.90 42.11 47.12
C ALA A 433 -25.25 42.29 45.73
N ALA A 434 -25.19 41.24 44.92
CA ALA A 434 -24.70 41.29 43.55
C ALA A 434 -25.52 42.26 42.71
N ASP A 435 -26.85 42.21 42.77
CA ASP A 435 -27.77 43.07 42.00
C ASP A 435 -27.64 44.55 42.34
N ARG A 436 -27.33 44.87 43.60
CA ARG A 436 -27.03 46.24 44.06
C ARG A 436 -25.68 46.78 43.55
N GLY A 437 -24.88 45.94 42.89
CA GLY A 437 -23.64 46.31 42.22
C GLY A 437 -22.38 45.81 42.91
N THR A 438 -21.24 45.92 42.21
CA THR A 438 -19.94 45.36 42.62
C THR A 438 -19.50 45.79 44.02
N ARG A 439 -19.74 47.05 44.39
CA ARG A 439 -19.42 47.57 45.73
C ARG A 439 -20.23 46.87 46.82
N ALA A 440 -21.53 46.71 46.60
CA ALA A 440 -22.42 46.06 47.57
C ALA A 440 -22.09 44.56 47.71
N LEU A 441 -21.73 43.90 46.61
CA LEU A 441 -21.27 42.51 46.61
C LEU A 441 -20.00 42.31 47.45
N LEU A 442 -18.97 43.13 47.24
CA LEU A 442 -17.70 43.02 47.97
C LEU A 442 -17.87 43.25 49.47
N LEU A 443 -18.63 44.28 49.85
CA LEU A 443 -18.93 44.54 51.26
C LEU A 443 -19.69 43.39 51.91
N HIS A 444 -20.68 42.83 51.20
CA HIS A 444 -21.45 41.69 51.70
C HIS A 444 -20.59 40.43 51.87
N VAL A 445 -19.77 40.09 50.87
CA VAL A 445 -18.90 38.90 50.92
C VAL A 445 -17.91 38.95 52.09
N TYR A 446 -17.23 40.09 52.29
CA TYR A 446 -16.27 40.22 53.39
C TYR A 446 -16.93 40.27 54.77
N ALA A 447 -18.13 40.85 54.89
CA ALA A 447 -18.84 40.93 56.15
C ALA A 447 -19.51 39.60 56.55
N SER A 448 -20.18 38.95 55.59
CA SER A 448 -21.01 37.77 55.83
C SER A 448 -20.26 36.45 55.69
N HIS A 449 -19.16 36.43 54.92
CA HIS A 449 -18.41 35.19 54.64
C HIS A 449 -16.88 35.39 54.81
N PRO A 450 -16.39 35.81 55.98
CA PRO A 450 -14.96 35.99 56.22
C PRO A 450 -14.20 34.66 56.11
N VAL A 451 -13.05 34.67 55.42
CA VAL A 451 -12.20 33.48 55.30
C VAL A 451 -11.55 33.17 56.66
N THR A 452 -11.68 31.92 57.12
CA THR A 452 -11.13 31.50 58.41
C THR A 452 -9.61 31.55 58.40
N GLY A 453 -9.01 32.35 59.30
CA GLY A 453 -7.55 32.48 59.44
C GLY A 453 -6.92 33.64 58.65
N SER A 454 -7.72 34.45 57.94
CA SER A 454 -7.29 35.76 57.43
C SER A 454 -7.70 36.88 58.39
N GLU A 455 -6.90 37.94 58.47
CA GLU A 455 -7.28 39.18 59.17
C GLU A 455 -8.59 39.76 58.59
N PRO A 456 -9.42 40.42 59.43
CA PRO A 456 -10.63 41.06 58.96
C PRO A 456 -10.31 42.07 57.86
N ILE A 457 -10.77 41.80 56.64
CA ILE A 457 -10.55 42.69 55.50
C ILE A 457 -11.60 43.80 55.56
N VAL A 458 -11.16 45.01 55.92
CA VAL A 458 -11.98 46.22 55.89
C VAL A 458 -11.62 47.01 54.64
N LEU A 459 -12.54 47.06 53.67
CA LEU A 459 -12.36 47.87 52.47
C LEU A 459 -12.54 49.35 52.79
N THR A 460 -11.60 50.18 52.35
CA THR A 460 -11.69 51.64 52.47
C THR A 460 -12.61 52.24 51.39
N GLU A 461 -13.18 53.43 51.64
CA GLU A 461 -14.00 54.13 50.64
C GLU A 461 -13.25 54.43 49.33
N ASP A 462 -11.93 54.57 49.39
CA ASP A 462 -11.08 54.78 48.24
C ASP A 462 -10.88 53.49 47.42
N GLU A 463 -10.88 52.32 48.04
CA GLU A 463 -10.82 51.02 47.36
C GLU A 463 -12.15 50.64 46.67
N LEU A 464 -13.25 51.29 47.07
CA LEU A 464 -14.58 51.05 46.53
C LEU A 464 -14.92 51.99 45.34
N ARG A 465 -13.93 52.67 44.76
CA ARG A 465 -14.11 53.67 43.67
C ARG A 465 -13.19 53.42 42.48
N GLY A 466 -13.71 53.71 41.28
CA GLY A 466 -12.94 53.76 40.03
C GLY A 466 -12.16 52.47 39.74
N ASP A 467 -10.93 52.60 39.25
CA ASP A 467 -10.07 51.46 38.90
C ASP A 467 -9.68 50.59 40.11
N ARG A 468 -9.67 51.17 41.33
CA ARG A 468 -9.35 50.44 42.56
C ARG A 468 -10.43 49.41 42.94
N LEU A 469 -11.67 49.63 42.52
CA LEU A 469 -12.76 48.67 42.69
C LEU A 469 -12.52 47.38 41.89
N LYS A 470 -11.95 47.51 40.68
CA LYS A 470 -11.57 46.37 39.83
C LYS A 470 -10.45 45.56 40.47
N ASP A 471 -9.47 46.23 41.07
CA ASP A 471 -8.38 45.58 41.81
C ASP A 471 -8.87 44.88 43.08
N ALA A 472 -9.78 45.51 43.84
CA ALA A 472 -10.42 44.90 45.01
C ALA A 472 -11.21 43.63 44.63
N LEU A 473 -11.93 43.67 43.51
CA LEU A 473 -12.66 42.52 42.97
C LEU A 473 -11.72 41.38 42.57
N ARG A 474 -10.61 41.69 41.89
CA ARG A 474 -9.58 40.69 41.54
C ARG A 474 -8.98 40.04 42.80
N LYS A 475 -8.67 40.82 43.83
CA LYS A 475 -8.17 40.30 45.12
C LYS A 475 -9.19 39.37 45.78
N ALA A 476 -10.47 39.72 45.74
CA ALA A 476 -11.54 38.87 46.26
C ALA A 476 -11.63 37.53 45.49
N ILE A 477 -11.58 37.54 44.15
CA ILE A 477 -11.59 36.30 43.35
C ILE A 477 -10.44 35.36 43.74
N VAL A 478 -9.23 35.90 43.92
CA VAL A 478 -8.06 35.11 44.34
C VAL A 478 -8.20 34.59 45.77
N LEU A 479 -8.84 35.35 46.66
CA LEU A 479 -9.06 34.94 48.04
C LEU A 479 -10.09 33.81 48.15
N TYR A 480 -11.19 33.92 47.40
CA TYR A 480 -12.28 32.94 47.39
C TYR A 480 -12.10 31.86 46.31
N HIS A 481 -10.96 31.76 45.64
CA HIS A 481 -10.78 30.74 44.60
C HIS A 481 -10.97 29.30 45.15
N PRO A 482 -11.79 28.43 44.52
CA PRO A 482 -12.10 27.09 45.03
C PRO A 482 -10.88 26.25 45.41
N ASP A 483 -9.80 26.33 44.64
CA ASP A 483 -8.55 25.58 44.90
C ASP A 483 -7.93 25.88 46.27
N ARG A 484 -8.07 27.11 46.78
CA ARG A 484 -7.52 27.50 48.11
C ARG A 484 -8.35 26.95 49.26
N HIS A 485 -9.56 26.48 48.98
CA HIS A 485 -10.53 26.00 49.96
C HIS A 485 -10.84 24.50 49.77
N ALA A 486 -10.09 23.78 48.94
CA ALA A 486 -10.30 22.36 48.65
C ALA A 486 -10.23 21.45 49.90
N SER A 487 -9.53 21.87 50.96
CA SER A 487 -9.43 21.15 52.24
C SER A 487 -10.52 21.51 53.25
N LYS A 488 -11.41 22.47 52.94
CA LYS A 488 -12.48 22.92 53.83
C LYS A 488 -13.72 22.01 53.72
N PRO A 489 -14.69 22.06 54.64
CA PRO A 489 -15.93 21.29 54.54
C PRO A 489 -16.71 21.57 53.25
N LYS A 490 -17.39 20.55 52.69
CA LYS A 490 -18.08 20.62 51.38
C LYS A 490 -19.09 21.79 51.29
N ARG A 491 -19.84 22.07 52.37
CA ARG A 491 -20.72 23.26 52.47
C ARG A 491 -19.96 24.57 52.17
N TRP A 492 -18.79 24.76 52.77
CA TRP A 492 -17.95 25.95 52.54
C TRP A 492 -17.40 25.96 51.11
N GLN A 493 -16.97 24.82 50.59
CA GLN A 493 -16.50 24.71 49.19
C GLN A 493 -17.58 25.15 48.20
N VAL A 494 -18.83 24.70 48.38
CA VAL A 494 -19.96 25.06 47.53
C VAL A 494 -20.27 26.56 47.62
N LEU A 495 -20.31 27.11 48.83
CA LEU A 495 -20.52 28.55 49.05
C LEU A 495 -19.43 29.39 48.36
N VAL A 496 -18.17 29.01 48.52
CA VAL A 496 -17.01 29.68 47.94
C VAL A 496 -17.02 29.61 46.41
N GLN A 497 -17.45 28.49 45.82
CA GLN A 497 -17.67 28.36 44.38
C GLN A 497 -18.74 29.34 43.87
N GLU A 498 -19.87 29.47 44.57
CA GLU A 498 -20.92 30.42 44.19
C GLU A 498 -20.48 31.88 44.39
N ILE A 499 -19.82 32.22 45.51
CA ILE A 499 -19.21 33.55 45.72
C ILE A 499 -18.26 33.90 44.56
N THR A 500 -17.37 32.97 44.19
CA THR A 500 -16.41 33.17 43.10
C THR A 500 -17.10 33.36 41.75
N LYS A 501 -18.20 32.66 41.49
CA LYS A 501 -19.02 32.82 40.28
C LYS A 501 -19.59 34.24 40.18
N TYR A 502 -20.18 34.76 41.26
CA TYR A 502 -20.69 36.14 41.28
C TYR A 502 -19.59 37.19 41.15
N LEU A 503 -18.47 37.03 41.86
CA LEU A 503 -17.32 37.94 41.76
C LEU A 503 -16.72 37.94 40.35
N SER A 504 -16.55 36.76 39.74
CA SER A 504 -15.99 36.60 38.38
C SER A 504 -16.92 37.16 37.31
N GLY A 505 -18.23 36.95 37.42
CA GLY A 505 -19.22 37.54 36.52
C GLY A 505 -19.18 39.07 36.56
N ARG A 506 -19.09 39.67 37.75
CA ARG A 506 -18.91 41.12 37.90
C ARG A 506 -17.57 41.61 37.37
N TYR A 507 -16.50 40.82 37.47
CA TYR A 507 -15.19 41.19 36.94
C TYR A 507 -15.19 41.19 35.41
N GLN A 508 -15.90 40.26 34.78
CA GLN A 508 -16.07 40.21 33.33
C GLN A 508 -16.84 41.44 32.80
N SER A 509 -17.75 42.05 33.56
CA SER A 509 -18.43 43.29 33.15
C SER A 509 -17.55 44.55 33.22
N PHE A 510 -16.32 44.47 33.74
CA PHE A 510 -15.29 45.52 33.66
C PHE A 510 -14.27 45.30 32.52
N LYS A 511 -14.42 44.22 31.74
CA LYS A 511 -13.78 44.12 30.42
C LYS A 511 -14.63 44.89 29.42
#